data_AF-A0A4Q0QEA9-F1
#
_entry.id   AF-A0A4Q0QEA9-F1
#
_cell.length_a   1.000
_cell.length_b   1.000
_cell.length_c   1.000
_cell.angle_alpha   90.00
_cell.angle_beta   90.00
_cell.angle_gamma   90.00
#
_symmetry.space_group_name_H-M   'P 1'
#
loop_
_entity.id
_entity.type
_entity.pdbx_description
1 polymer ?
#
loop_
_entity_poly.entity_id
_entity_poly.type
_entity_poly.pdbx_seq_one_letter_code
_entity_poly.pdbx_strand_id
1 'polypeptide(L)' 'MIDVTQLIPGRFYWVLVRSSTKHPEWQPARFTGAACQGAGAKWDFIGFNSDVGHHFVEVVEIGPELLS' A
#
# COMPACT_ATOMS: atom_id res chain seq x y z
N MET A 1 12.24 -6.96 0.73
CA MET A 1 11.67 -5.65 0.37
C MET A 1 11.62 -5.53 -1.15
N ILE A 2 10.43 -5.47 -1.74
CA ILE A 2 10.24 -5.25 -3.18
C ILE A 2 10.33 -3.74 -3.48
N ASP A 3 11.01 -3.38 -4.56
CA ASP A 3 11.10 -2.00 -5.01
C ASP A 3 9.85 -1.59 -5.80
N VAL A 4 9.34 -0.37 -5.58
CA VAL A 4 8.15 0.16 -6.27
C VAL A 4 8.28 0.14 -7.80
N THR A 5 9.50 0.28 -8.32
CA THR A 5 9.80 0.25 -9.77
C THR A 5 9.57 -1.11 -10.40
N GLN A 6 9.47 -2.18 -9.60
CA GLN A 6 9.22 -3.54 -10.06
C GLN A 6 7.72 -3.90 -10.05
N LEU A 7 6.87 -3.02 -9.52
CA LEU A 7 5.45 -3.27 -9.40
C LEU A 7 4.73 -2.98 -10.72
N ILE A 8 3.69 -3.78 -10.98
CA ILE A 8 2.86 -3.67 -12.16
C ILE A 8 1.57 -2.91 -11.77
N PRO A 9 1.30 -1.73 -12.35
CA PRO A 9 0.06 -1.00 -12.08
C PRO A 9 -1.17 -1.87 -12.37
N GLY A 10 -2.17 -1.79 -11.48
CA GLY A 10 -3.40 -2.57 -11.52
C GLY A 10 -3.34 -3.90 -10.78
N ARG A 11 -2.17 -4.38 -10.37
CA ARG A 11 -2.00 -5.61 -9.56
C ARG A 11 -2.18 -5.35 -8.07
N PHE A 12 -2.54 -6.40 -7.35
CA PHE A 12 -2.66 -6.39 -5.90
C PHE A 12 -1.40 -6.94 -5.25
N TYR A 13 -0.92 -6.26 -4.22
CA TYR A 13 0.24 -6.66 -3.42
C TYR A 13 -0.11 -6.62 -1.95
N TRP A 14 0.56 -7.46 -1.16
CA TRP A 14 0.56 -7.30 0.29
C TRP A 14 1.39 -6.07 0.62
N VAL A 15 0.84 -5.15 1.40
CA VAL A 15 1.57 -3.98 1.90
C VAL A 15 1.48 -3.94 3.42
N LEU A 16 2.61 -3.73 4.09
CA LEU A 16 2.63 -3.47 5.52
C LEU A 16 2.29 -2.00 5.71
N VAL A 17 1.18 -1.75 6.39
CA VAL A 17 0.63 -0.41 6.52
C VAL A 17 0.69 0.01 7.97
N ARG A 18 1.25 1.20 8.22
CA ARG A 18 1.21 1.88 9.51
C ARG A 18 0.14 2.97 9.46
N SER A 19 -0.59 3.13 10.57
CA SER A 19 -1.54 4.24 10.72
C SER A 19 -1.40 4.91 12.09
N SER A 20 -2.10 6.03 12.28
CA SER A 20 -2.09 6.76 13.55
C SER A 20 -2.80 6.04 14.71
N THR A 21 -3.70 5.11 14.43
CA THR A 21 -4.60 4.52 15.43
C THR A 21 -4.43 3.02 15.63
N LYS A 22 -3.65 2.35 14.76
CA LYS A 22 -3.44 0.90 14.81
C LYS A 22 -1.96 0.55 14.63
N HIS A 23 -1.61 -0.62 15.17
CA HIS A 23 -0.31 -1.23 14.92
C HIS A 23 -0.14 -1.56 13.42
N PRO A 24 1.10 -1.61 12.92
CA PRO A 24 1.34 -1.98 11.53
C PRO A 24 0.78 -3.37 11.21
N GLU A 25 0.05 -3.49 10.12
CA GLU A 25 -0.55 -4.75 9.67
C GLU A 25 -0.46 -4.91 8.16
N TRP A 26 -0.39 -6.16 7.71
CA TRP A 26 -0.37 -6.50 6.30
C TRP A 26 -1.77 -6.42 5.72
N GLN A 27 -1.91 -5.63 4.67
CA GLN A 27 -3.18 -5.41 3.99
C GLN A 27 -3.01 -5.59 2.47
N PRO A 28 -4.03 -6.10 1.78
CA PRO A 28 -4.02 -6.05 0.32
C PRO A 28 -4.15 -4.59 -0.12
N ALA A 29 -3.40 -4.21 -1.14
CA ALA A 29 -3.55 -2.92 -1.81
C ALA A 29 -3.29 -3.07 -3.31
N ARG A 30 -4.04 -2.30 -4.11
CA ARG A 30 -3.85 -2.24 -5.56
C ARG A 30 -2.84 -1.16 -5.90
N PHE A 31 -1.72 -1.53 -6.51
CA PHE A 31 -0.74 -0.54 -6.97
C PHE A 31 -1.29 0.23 -8.17
N THR A 32 -1.23 1.57 -8.13
CA THR A 32 -1.74 2.43 -9.22
C THR A 32 -0.65 3.21 -9.95
N GLY A 33 0.60 3.10 -9.51
CA GLY A 33 1.76 3.72 -10.15
C GLY A 33 2.59 4.55 -9.18
N ALA A 34 3.72 5.06 -9.64
CA ALA A 34 4.53 6.01 -8.89
C ALA A 34 4.00 7.45 -9.07
N ALA A 35 4.07 8.29 -8.04
CA ALA A 35 3.73 9.70 -8.16
C ALA A 35 4.73 10.43 -9.08
N CYS A 36 4.22 11.23 -10.02
CA CYS A 36 5.06 11.94 -11.00
C CYS A 36 6.08 12.94 -10.40
N GLN A 37 5.98 13.30 -9.12
CA GLN A 37 6.85 14.30 -8.48
C GLN A 37 7.40 13.86 -7.11
N GLY A 38 7.53 12.56 -6.85
CA GLY A 38 8.20 12.05 -5.67
C GLY A 38 8.25 10.53 -5.65
N ALA A 39 9.12 9.95 -4.82
CA ALA A 39 9.27 8.49 -4.67
C ALA A 39 8.04 7.79 -4.03
N GLY A 40 6.89 8.47 -3.95
CA GLY A 40 5.67 7.95 -3.36
C GLY A 40 4.94 7.02 -4.31
N ALA A 41 4.88 5.74 -3.94
CA ALA A 41 3.97 4.77 -4.55
C ALA A 41 2.51 5.19 -4.31
N LYS A 42 1.66 5.09 -5.34
CA LYS A 42 0.22 5.28 -5.22
C LYS A 42 -0.47 3.91 -5.10
N TRP A 43 -1.45 3.86 -4.21
CA TRP A 43 -2.18 2.65 -3.87
C TRP A 43 -3.67 2.97 -3.76
N ASP A 44 -4.50 2.12 -4.35
CA ASP A 44 -5.94 2.10 -4.11
C ASP A 44 -6.31 0.90 -3.23
N PHE A 45 -7.49 0.94 -2.61
CA PHE A 45 -8.05 -0.19 -1.87
C PHE A 45 -7.12 -0.79 -0.81
N ILE A 46 -6.40 0.06 -0.07
CA ILE A 46 -5.75 -0.40 1.15
C ILE A 46 -6.88 -0.84 2.09
N GLY A 47 -6.85 -2.07 2.59
CA GLY A 47 -7.91 -2.68 3.43
C GLY A 47 -8.35 -1.86 4.66
N PHE A 48 -7.64 -0.78 4.99
CA PHE A 48 -7.99 0.26 5.97
C PHE A 48 -9.13 1.21 5.56
N ASN A 49 -9.56 1.23 4.30
CA ASN A 49 -10.46 2.27 3.79
C ASN A 49 -11.88 2.30 4.41
N SER A 50 -12.25 1.33 5.25
CA SER A 50 -13.53 1.31 5.97
C SER A 50 -13.47 1.82 7.41
N ASP A 51 -12.28 2.02 8.00
CA ASP A 51 -12.16 2.55 9.36
C ASP A 51 -12.07 4.08 9.35
N VAL A 52 -13.16 4.72 9.76
CA VAL A 52 -13.26 6.17 9.88
C VAL A 52 -12.42 6.62 11.08
N GLY A 53 -11.30 7.30 10.86
CA GLY A 53 -10.51 7.91 11.95
C GLY A 53 -8.98 7.86 11.82
N HIS A 54 -8.43 7.28 10.75
CA HIS A 54 -6.98 7.33 10.53
C HIS A 54 -6.56 8.72 10.04
N HIS A 55 -5.73 9.42 10.82
CA HIS A 55 -5.16 10.72 10.42
C HIS A 55 -4.09 10.57 9.33
N PHE A 56 -3.43 9.42 9.29
CA PHE A 56 -2.54 9.03 8.19
C PHE A 56 -2.52 7.51 8.02
N VAL A 57 -2.19 7.08 6.80
CA VAL A 57 -1.96 5.71 6.39
C VAL A 57 -0.68 5.72 5.54
N GLU A 58 0.33 4.95 5.95
CA GLU A 58 1.63 4.90 5.29
C GLU A 58 1.99 3.45 4.96
N VAL A 59 2.43 3.20 3.73
CA VAL A 59 3.00 1.91 3.33
C VAL A 59 4.46 1.87 3.75
N VAL A 60 4.80 0.95 4.63
CA VAL A 60 6.14 0.78 5.20
C VAL A 60 6.94 -0.28 4.44
N GLU A 61 6.27 -1.36 4.03
CA GLU A 61 6.90 -2.46 3.29
C GLU A 61 5.98 -3.01 2.21
N ILE A 62 6.57 -3.44 1.09
CA ILE A 62 5.87 -4.11 0.00
C ILE A 62 6.26 -5.59 0.01
N GLY A 63 5.25 -6.42 0.17
CA GLY A 63 5.28 -7.87 0.12
C GLY A 63 4.87 -8.42 -1.25
N PRO A 64 4.71 -9.74 -1.37
CA PRO A 64 4.48 -10.40 -2.65
C PRO A 64 3.15 -10.00 -3.30
N GLU A 65 3.09 -10.17 -4.62
CA GLU A 65 1.84 -10.05 -5.39
C GLU A 65 0.80 -11.05 -4.87
N LEU A 66 -0.45 -10.61 -4.72
CA LEU A 66 -1.57 -11.51 -4.51
C LEU A 66 -1.91 -12.16 -5.85
N LEU A 67 -1.37 -13.35 -6.08
CA LEU A 67 -1.72 -14.18 -7.21
C LEU A 67 -3.16 -14.68 -7.01
N SER A 68 -4.08 -14.20 -7.84
CA SER A 68 -5.44 -14.75 -7.97
C SER A 68 -5.46 -15.95 -8.91
#